data_AF-A0A8S3CDT6-F1
#
_entry.id   AF-A0A8S3CDT6-F1
#
_cell.length_a   1.000
_cell.length_b   1.000
_cell.length_c   1.000
_cell.angle_alpha   90.00
_cell.angle_beta   90.00
_cell.angle_gamma   90.00
#
_symmetry.space_group_name_H-M   'P 1'
#
loop_
_entity.id
_entity.type
_entity.pdbx_description
1 polymer ?
#
loop_
_entity_poly.entity_id
_entity_poly.type
_entity_poly.pdbx_seq_one_letter_code
_entity_poly.pdbx_strand_id
1 'polypeptide(L)' 'TQTPSGDIEGFTLNGVDIYLGVRYGQFSERWTPAKLPLPWAGIQNATSFGPICHQFGPYTSPFKLEESEQCLSLNVWVPS' A
#
# COMPACT_ATOMS: atom_id res chain seq x y z
N THR A 1 14.32 -2.30 -1.05
CA THR A 1 14.27 -0.93 -1.60
C THR A 1 14.03 0.06 -0.49
N GLN A 2 14.78 1.16 -0.45
CA GLN A 2 14.69 2.16 0.62
C GLN A 2 13.63 3.22 0.28
N THR A 3 12.79 3.59 1.25
CA THR A 3 11.83 4.69 1.16
C THR A 3 12.09 5.72 2.27
N PRO A 4 11.52 6.94 2.20
CA PRO A 4 11.65 7.91 3.29
C PRO A 4 11.11 7.43 4.65
N SER A 5 10.17 6.47 4.66
CA SER A 5 9.54 5.95 5.88
C SER A 5 10.13 4.60 6.35
N GLY A 6 11.01 3.99 5.58
CA GLY A 6 11.66 2.71 5.94
C GLY A 6 11.90 1.82 4.74
N ASP A 7 12.53 0.66 4.98
CA ASP A 7 12.86 -0.29 3.93
C ASP A 7 11.64 -1.17 3.59
N ILE A 8 11.48 -1.45 2.30
CA ILE A 8 10.46 -2.36 1.77
C ILE A 8 11.10 -3.51 0.98
N GLU A 9 10.44 -4.66 0.99
CA GLU A 9 10.80 -5.83 0.19
C GLU A 9 9.64 -6.23 -0.73
N GLY A 10 9.92 -6.23 -2.03
CA GLY A 10 9.01 -6.68 -3.07
C GLY A 10 9.43 -8.05 -3.61
N PHE A 11 9.04 -8.34 -4.86
CA PHE A 11 9.45 -9.55 -5.56
C PHE A 11 9.66 -9.26 -7.06
N THR A 12 10.47 -10.06 -7.73
CA THR A 12 10.69 -9.94 -9.18
C THR A 12 9.90 -11.01 -9.92
N LEU A 13 9.18 -10.62 -10.97
CA LEU A 13 8.47 -11.53 -11.85
C LEU A 13 8.68 -11.11 -13.31
N ASN A 14 9.21 -12.02 -14.13
CA ASN A 14 9.44 -11.81 -15.57
C ASN A 14 10.25 -10.53 -15.89
N GLY A 15 11.30 -10.24 -15.12
CA GLY A 15 12.15 -9.05 -15.34
C GLY A 15 11.50 -7.73 -14.92
N VAL A 16 10.51 -7.79 -14.03
CA VAL A 16 9.87 -6.62 -13.44
C VAL A 16 9.92 -6.76 -11.92
N ASP A 17 10.47 -5.78 -11.23
CA ASP A 17 10.42 -5.65 -9.79
C ASP A 17 9.06 -5.08 -9.38
N ILE A 18 8.39 -5.76 -8.45
CA ILE A 18 7.02 -5.50 -8.05
C ILE A 18 6.98 -5.23 -6.54
N TYR A 19 6.35 -4.11 -6.17
CA TYR A 19 6.10 -3.71 -4.79
C TYR A 19 4.61 -3.42 -4.65
N LEU A 20 3.94 -4.14 -3.76
CA LEU A 20 2.50 -4.04 -3.53
C LEU A 20 2.20 -3.53 -2.11
N GLY A 21 1.14 -2.74 -1.97
CA GLY A 21 0.65 -2.30 -0.65
C GLY A 21 1.57 -1.34 0.10
N VAL A 22 2.46 -0.63 -0.60
CA VAL A 22 3.40 0.32 0.01
C VAL A 22 2.62 1.53 0.55
N ARG A 23 2.73 1.81 1.85
CA ARG A 23 2.01 2.93 2.47
C ARG A 23 2.62 4.26 2.05
N TYR A 24 1.79 5.15 1.51
CA TYR A 24 2.19 6.53 1.18
C TYR A 24 1.51 7.57 2.06
N GLY A 25 0.48 7.17 2.79
CA GLY A 25 -0.17 7.99 3.80
C GLY A 25 -0.66 7.13 4.96
N GLN A 26 -1.10 7.82 6.01
CA GLN A 26 -1.70 7.19 7.18
C GLN A 26 -3.02 7.87 7.51
N PHE A 27 -4.06 7.05 7.67
CA PHE A 27 -5.31 7.53 8.21
C PHE A 27 -5.15 7.84 9.69
N SER A 28 -5.62 9.03 10.08
CA SER A 28 -5.67 9.50 11.46
C SER A 28 -7.10 9.87 11.82
N GLU A 29 -7.72 10.73 11.01
CA GLU A 29 -9.07 11.23 11.22
C GLU A 29 -9.69 11.58 9.86
N ARG A 30 -11.00 11.37 9.74
CA ARG A 30 -11.73 11.69 8.51
C ARG A 30 -11.86 13.21 8.33
N TRP A 31 -12.06 13.64 7.08
CA TRP A 31 -12.26 15.04 6.69
C TRP A 31 -11.09 15.98 7.04
N THR A 32 -9.89 15.43 7.14
CA THR A 32 -8.65 16.20 7.28
C THR A 32 -7.64 15.76 6.23
N PRO A 33 -6.59 16.56 5.96
CA PRO A 33 -5.50 16.14 5.09
C PRO A 33 -4.84 14.85 5.57
N ALA A 34 -4.48 13.97 4.63
CA ALA A 34 -3.73 12.76 4.94
C ALA A 34 -2.37 13.11 5.57
N LYS A 35 -1.95 12.32 6.56
CA LYS A 35 -0.62 12.42 7.18
C LYS A 35 0.36 11.49 6.47
N LEU A 36 1.65 11.82 6.55
CA LEU A 36 2.71 10.90 6.10
C LEU A 36 2.70 9.61 6.93
N PRO A 37 3.13 8.48 6.36
CA PRO A 37 3.31 7.24 7.11
C PRO A 37 4.32 7.45 8.24
N LEU A 38 4.00 6.95 9.43
CA LEU A 38 4.98 6.83 10.49
C LEU A 38 6.16 5.95 10.02
N PRO A 39 7.41 6.34 10.30
CA PRO A 39 8.54 5.49 10.01
C PRO A 39 8.44 4.13 10.72
N TRP A 40 8.90 3.06 10.07
CA TRP A 40 8.98 1.73 10.67
C TRP A 40 10.43 1.25 10.78
N ALA A 41 10.66 0.36 11.74
CA ALA A 41 11.92 -0.34 11.88
C ALA A 41 11.91 -1.65 11.09
N GLY A 42 13.08 -2.07 10.60
CA GLY A 42 13.21 -3.29 9.80
C GLY A 42 12.64 -3.14 8.39
N ILE A 43 12.26 -4.26 7.81
CA ILE A 43 11.81 -4.36 6.42
C ILE A 43 10.30 -4.62 6.41
N GLN A 44 9.53 -3.75 5.76
CA GLN A 44 8.11 -3.98 5.50
C GLN A 44 7.95 -4.88 4.28
N ASN A 45 7.19 -5.96 4.43
CA ASN A 45 6.81 -6.80 3.30
C ASN A 45 5.83 -6.03 2.38
N ALA A 46 6.20 -5.92 1.11
CA ALA A 46 5.45 -5.28 0.04
C ALA A 46 5.16 -6.30 -1.08
N THR A 47 4.73 -7.51 -0.73
CA THR A 47 4.41 -8.58 -1.69
C THR A 47 2.90 -8.86 -1.80
N SER A 48 2.05 -8.02 -1.20
CA SER A 48 0.59 -8.16 -1.23
C SER A 48 -0.09 -6.79 -1.30
N PHE A 49 -1.25 -6.73 -1.95
CA PHE A 49 -2.05 -5.52 -2.01
C PHE A 49 -2.48 -5.08 -0.60
N GLY A 50 -2.49 -3.77 -0.36
CA GLY A 50 -3.10 -3.19 0.83
C GLY A 50 -4.63 -3.18 0.76
N PRO A 51 -5.30 -2.79 1.85
CA PRO A 51 -6.74 -2.59 1.85
C PRO A 51 -7.18 -1.53 0.83
N ILE A 52 -8.38 -1.71 0.28
CA ILE A 52 -9.05 -0.70 -0.52
C ILE A 52 -9.88 0.24 0.39
N CYS A 53 -10.19 1.43 -0.10
CA CYS A 53 -11.02 2.36 0.67
C CYS A 53 -12.47 1.87 0.70
N HIS A 54 -13.22 2.25 1.73
CA HIS A 54 -14.66 2.01 1.78
C HIS A 54 -15.38 2.62 0.57
N GLN A 55 -16.24 1.84 -0.07
CA GLN A 55 -17.06 2.27 -1.20
C GLN A 55 -18.53 1.91 -0.95
N PHE A 56 -19.45 2.85 -1.22
CA PHE A 56 -20.88 2.58 -1.14
C PHE A 56 -21.40 2.03 -2.48
N GLY A 57 -22.28 1.02 -2.43
CA GLY A 57 -22.94 0.45 -3.61
C GLY A 57 -22.62 -1.03 -3.81
N PRO A 58 -23.11 -1.68 -4.89
CA PRO A 58 -22.88 -3.11 -5.15
C PRO A 58 -21.44 -3.43 -5.56
N TYR A 59 -20.52 -2.46 -5.42
CA TYR A 59 -19.13 -2.62 -5.75
C TYR A 59 -18.46 -3.48 -4.70
N THR A 60 -18.41 -4.79 -4.96
CA THR A 60 -17.50 -5.68 -4.28
C THR A 60 -16.22 -5.73 -5.11
N SER A 61 -15.06 -5.55 -4.47
CA SER A 61 -13.78 -5.74 -5.16
C SER A 61 -13.82 -7.10 -5.86
N PRO A 62 -13.56 -7.19 -7.18
CA PRO A 62 -13.52 -8.47 -7.87
C PRO A 62 -12.46 -9.41 -7.29
N PHE A 63 -11.48 -8.85 -6.57
CA PHE A 63 -10.41 -9.54 -5.88
C PHE A 63 -10.69 -9.81 -4.39
N LYS A 64 -11.89 -9.46 -3.89
CA LYS A 64 -12.29 -9.59 -2.47
C LYS A 64 -11.28 -9.01 -1.49
N LEU A 65 -10.67 -7.88 -1.86
CA LEU A 65 -9.73 -7.17 -0.99
C LEU A 65 -10.47 -6.61 0.23
N GLU A 66 -9.75 -6.54 1.35
CA GLU A 66 -10.25 -5.92 2.57
C GLU A 66 -10.55 -4.44 2.34
N GLU A 67 -11.69 -3.96 2.85
CA GLU A 67 -11.99 -2.53 2.91
C GLU A 67 -11.58 -1.95 4.27
N SER A 68 -10.90 -0.80 4.26
CA SER A 68 -10.44 -0.12 5.46
C SER A 68 -10.25 1.38 5.24
N GLU A 69 -10.27 2.17 6.32
CA GLU A 69 -9.82 3.56 6.25
C GLU A 69 -8.30 3.66 6.14
N GLN A 70 -7.57 2.61 6.53
CA GLN A 70 -6.12 2.49 6.32
C GLN A 70 -5.79 2.03 4.88
N CYS A 71 -6.43 2.67 3.89
CA CYS A 71 -6.35 2.30 2.48
C CYS A 71 -5.30 3.09 1.66
N LEU A 72 -4.54 3.99 2.30
CA LEU A 72 -3.57 4.86 1.63
C LEU A 72 -2.28 4.11 1.27
N SER A 73 -2.38 3.19 0.33
CA SER A 73 -1.28 2.39 -0.21
C SER A 73 -1.20 2.49 -1.73
N LEU A 74 0.00 2.25 -2.27
CA LEU A 74 0.28 2.23 -3.70
C LEU A 74 1.02 0.95 -4.07
N ASN A 75 1.03 0.68 -5.38
CA ASN A 75 1.74 -0.45 -5.97
C ASN A 75 2.67 0.08 -7.07
N VAL A 76 3.85 -0.51 -7.21
CA VAL A 76 4.91 -0.07 -8.13
C VAL A 76 5.40 -1.27 -8.93
N TRP A 77 5.54 -1.09 -10.24
CA TRP A 77 6.18 -2.03 -11.17
C TRP A 77 7.33 -1.32 -11.86
N VAL A 78 8.54 -1.86 -11.74
CA VAL A 78 9.77 -1.28 -12.31
C VAL A 78 10.42 -2.33 -13.20
N PRO A 79 10.68 -2.07 -14.49
CA PRO A 79 11.52 -2.95 -15.29
C PRO A 79 12.88 -3.14 -14.63
N SER A 80 13.34 -4.38 -14.51
CA SER A 80 14.64 -4.74 -13.93
C SER A 80 15.80 -4.44 -14.88
#